data_AF-A0A2V8H7X2-F1
#
_entry.id   AF-A0A2V8H7X2-F1
#
_cell.length_a   1.000
_cell.length_b   1.000
_cell.length_c   1.000
_cell.angle_alpha   90.00
_cell.angle_beta   90.00
_cell.angle_gamma   90.00
#
_symmetry.space_group_name_H-M   'P 1'
#
loop_
_entity.id
_entity.type
_entity.pdbx_description
1 polymer ?
#
loop_
_entity_poly.entity_id
_entity_poly.type
_entity_poly.pdbx_seq_one_letter_code
_entity_poly.pdbx_strand_id
1 'polypeptide(L)'
;MLRGDELTLLAEHRRNRFFGKYRGEVTSNDDPARLGRLQVRVKDVLDAELVWAMPCVPYAGDGVGFYCLPEPGTGVWIEFEGGHPRFPIWVGCFWKKGELPAEAEGPSIRL
;
A
#
# COMPACT_ATOMS: atom_id res chain seq x y z
N MET A 1 17.52 -3.43 -33.82
CA MET A 1 18.46 -2.72 -32.92
C MET A 1 17.73 -1.45 -32.48
N LEU A 2 17.44 -1.27 -31.19
CA LEU A 2 16.75 -0.08 -30.69
C LEU A 2 17.69 1.14 -30.84
N ARG A 3 17.15 2.30 -31.22
CA ARG A 3 17.93 3.54 -31.32
C ARG A 3 18.27 4.08 -29.93
N GLY A 4 19.34 4.87 -29.79
CA GLY A 4 19.80 5.39 -28.48
C GLY A 4 18.71 6.14 -27.69
N ASP A 5 17.82 6.82 -28.41
CA ASP A 5 16.69 7.56 -27.84
C ASP A 5 15.63 6.62 -27.25
N GLU A 6 15.38 5.48 -27.89
CA GLU A 6 14.44 4.46 -27.40
C GLU A 6 14.95 3.79 -26.12
N LEU A 7 16.26 3.53 -26.03
CA LEU A 7 16.86 2.99 -24.81
C LEU A 7 16.79 3.98 -23.64
N THR A 8 16.93 5.27 -23.92
CA THR A 8 16.82 6.33 -22.91
C THR A 8 15.40 6.42 -22.37
N LEU A 9 14.40 6.42 -23.25
CA LEU A 9 12.98 6.43 -22.86
C LEU A 9 12.59 5.19 -22.03
N LEU A 10 13.07 4.00 -22.40
CA LEU A 10 12.83 2.78 -21.63
C LEU A 10 13.50 2.82 -20.25
N ALA A 11 14.71 3.37 -20.16
CA ALA A 11 15.43 3.53 -18.90
C ALA A 11 14.72 4.53 -17.97
N GLU A 12 14.25 5.67 -18.51
CA GLU A 12 13.47 6.65 -17.76
C GLU A 12 12.13 6.08 -17.30
N HIS A 13 11.41 5.37 -18.17
CA HIS A 13 10.16 4.71 -17.81
C HIS A 13 10.36 3.72 -16.65
N ARG A 14 11.45 2.95 -16.67
CA ARG A 14 11.80 2.03 -15.58
C ARG A 14 12.21 2.75 -14.29
N ARG A 15 12.89 3.89 -14.37
CA ARG A 15 13.31 4.67 -13.18
C ARG A 15 12.12 5.31 -12.44
N ASN A 16 11.03 5.61 -13.16
CA ASN A 16 9.84 6.26 -12.62
C ASN A 16 8.70 5.28 -12.33
N ARG A 17 9.03 4.01 -12.07
CA ARG A 17 8.07 2.97 -11.73
C ARG A 17 8.53 2.13 -10.54
N PHE A 18 7.57 1.81 -9.67
CA PHE A 18 7.75 1.21 -8.37
C PHE A 18 6.94 -0.08 -8.28
N PHE A 19 7.52 -1.18 -8.76
CA PHE A 19 6.83 -2.48 -8.88
C PHE A 19 6.91 -3.35 -7.62
N GLY A 20 7.57 -2.89 -6.56
CA GLY A 20 7.73 -3.61 -5.30
C GLY A 20 6.59 -3.36 -4.30
N LYS A 21 6.74 -3.96 -3.11
CA LYS A 21 5.97 -3.61 -1.92
C LYS A 21 6.77 -2.62 -1.08
N TYR A 22 6.10 -1.56 -0.64
CA TYR A 22 6.70 -0.47 0.13
C TYR A 22 6.01 -0.37 1.48
N ARG A 23 6.77 -0.06 2.54
CA ARG A 23 6.19 0.14 3.87
C ARG A 23 5.51 1.51 3.92
N GLY A 24 4.26 1.51 4.33
CA GLY A 24 3.50 2.69 4.68
C GLY A 24 3.05 2.68 6.13
N GLU A 25 2.61 3.84 6.58
CA GLU A 25 1.92 4.03 7.84
C GLU A 25 0.58 4.73 7.57
N VAL A 26 -0.50 4.22 8.17
CA VAL A 26 -1.81 4.86 8.11
C VAL A 26 -1.77 6.17 8.89
N THR A 27 -2.24 7.24 8.26
CA THR A 27 -2.37 8.57 8.88
C THR A 27 -3.83 8.96 9.10
N SER A 28 -4.75 8.44 8.27
CA SER A 28 -6.19 8.55 8.46
C SER A 28 -6.90 7.38 7.76
N ASN A 29 -7.99 6.90 8.34
CA ASN A 29 -8.94 5.96 7.73
C ASN A 29 -10.33 6.61 7.50
N ASP A 30 -10.45 7.92 7.72
CA ASP A 30 -11.68 8.69 7.49
C ASP A 30 -11.76 9.14 6.03
N ASP A 31 -12.07 8.19 5.14
CA ASP A 31 -12.14 8.43 3.70
C ASP A 31 -13.40 9.24 3.31
N PRO A 32 -13.26 10.53 2.90
CA PRO A 32 -14.40 11.36 2.52
C PRO A 32 -15.13 10.86 1.28
N ALA A 33 -14.47 10.08 0.43
CA ALA A 33 -15.08 9.49 -0.76
C ALA A 33 -15.83 8.18 -0.46
N ARG A 34 -15.70 7.64 0.77
CA ARG A 34 -16.32 6.38 1.21
C ARG A 34 -16.00 5.19 0.29
N LEU A 35 -14.77 5.12 -0.20
CA LEU A 35 -14.26 4.06 -1.07
C LEU A 35 -13.40 3.04 -0.31
N GLY A 36 -13.27 3.18 1.01
CA GLY A 36 -12.39 2.32 1.82
C GLY A 36 -10.91 2.64 1.65
N ARG A 37 -10.59 3.88 1.25
CA ARG A 37 -9.20 4.33 1.10
C ARG A 37 -8.55 4.56 2.45
N LEU A 38 -7.22 4.48 2.47
CA LEU A 38 -6.41 4.88 3.61
C LEU A 38 -5.54 6.05 3.20
N GLN A 39 -5.50 7.10 4.01
CA GLN A 39 -4.47 8.13 3.86
C GLN A 39 -3.19 7.58 4.47
N VAL A 40 -2.13 7.49 3.68
CA VAL A 40 -0.88 6.83 4.06
C VAL A 40 0.33 7.71 3.81
N ARG A 41 1.38 7.46 4.57
CA ARG A 41 2.73 8.00 4.34
C ARG A 41 3.66 6.89 3.87
N VAL A 42 4.32 7.06 2.73
CA VAL A 42 5.22 6.05 2.12
C VAL A 42 6.58 6.68 1.85
N LYS A 43 7.42 6.73 2.89
CA LYS A 43 8.66 7.52 2.87
C LYS A 43 9.61 7.13 1.73
N ASP A 44 9.74 5.85 1.43
CA ASP A 44 10.72 5.35 0.45
C ASP A 44 10.36 5.70 -1.02
N VAL A 45 9.15 6.22 -1.27
CA VAL A 45 8.67 6.53 -2.63
C VAL A 45 8.13 7.96 -2.76
N LEU A 46 7.49 8.47 -1.71
CA LEU A 46 6.73 9.74 -1.72
C LEU A 46 7.27 10.76 -0.69
N ASP A 47 8.41 10.47 -0.05
CA ASP A 47 9.03 11.30 0.98
C ASP A 47 8.05 11.67 2.12
N ALA A 48 7.60 12.92 2.17
CA ALA A 48 6.70 13.45 3.19
C ALA A 48 5.24 13.59 2.71
N GLU A 49 4.96 13.30 1.43
CA GLU A 49 3.62 13.44 0.87
C GLU A 49 2.65 12.42 1.47
N LEU A 50 1.44 12.89 1.79
CA LEU A 50 0.33 12.06 2.23
C LEU A 50 -0.60 11.81 1.06
N VAL A 51 -0.88 10.55 0.78
CA VAL A 51 -1.71 10.14 -0.36
C VAL A 51 -2.83 9.21 0.09
N TRP A 52 -3.94 9.22 -0.64
CA TRP A 52 -5.03 8.27 -0.46
C TRP A 52 -4.76 7.02 -1.29
N ALA A 53 -4.54 5.88 -0.64
CA ALA A 53 -4.36 4.58 -1.29
C ALA A 53 -5.69 3.85 -1.44
N MET A 54 -5.93 3.30 -2.63
CA MET A 54 -7.11 2.47 -2.91
C MET A 54 -7.02 1.08 -2.23
N PRO A 55 -8.13 0.50 -1.77
CA PRO A 55 -8.12 -0.82 -1.18
C PRO A 55 -7.82 -1.92 -2.20
N CYS A 56 -6.87 -2.79 -1.86
CA CYS A 56 -6.70 -4.11 -2.44
C CYS A 56 -7.05 -5.13 -1.35
N VAL A 57 -8.35 -5.27 -1.10
CA VAL A 57 -8.89 -6.17 -0.06
C VAL A 57 -9.09 -7.59 -0.60
N PRO A 58 -9.12 -8.63 0.27
CA PRO A 58 -9.29 -10.02 -0.16
C PRO A 58 -10.60 -10.29 -0.93
N TYR A 59 -11.65 -9.51 -0.67
CA TYR A 59 -12.94 -9.63 -1.34
C TYR A 59 -13.67 -8.28 -1.34
N ALA A 60 -14.18 -7.86 -2.50
CA ALA A 60 -15.03 -6.69 -2.66
C ALA A 60 -15.99 -6.90 -3.84
N GLY A 61 -17.23 -6.41 -3.69
CA GLY A 61 -18.29 -6.46 -4.69
C GLY A 61 -19.44 -5.54 -4.29
N ASP A 62 -20.50 -5.52 -5.09
CA ASP A 62 -21.68 -4.71 -4.79
C ASP A 62 -22.37 -5.18 -3.50
N GLY A 63 -22.34 -4.33 -2.46
CA GLY A 63 -22.92 -4.62 -1.15
C GLY A 63 -22.25 -5.73 -0.34
N VAL A 64 -21.11 -6.27 -0.79
CA VAL A 64 -20.40 -7.39 -0.15
C VAL A 64 -18.89 -7.16 -0.15
N GLY A 65 -18.19 -7.63 0.89
CA GLY A 65 -16.74 -7.49 0.93
C GLY A 65 -16.13 -7.70 2.31
N PHE A 66 -14.80 -7.73 2.33
CA PHE A 66 -14.01 -7.68 3.54
C PHE A 66 -13.72 -6.21 3.88
N TYR A 67 -14.43 -5.67 4.87
CA TYR A 67 -14.32 -4.27 5.30
C TYR A 67 -13.75 -4.18 6.72
N CYS A 68 -12.41 -4.16 6.80
CA CYS A 68 -11.67 -3.99 8.05
C CYS A 68 -10.56 -2.95 7.78
N LEU A 69 -10.83 -1.70 8.15
CA LEU A 69 -9.91 -0.60 7.90
C LEU A 69 -8.94 -0.44 9.08
N PRO A 70 -7.62 -0.52 8.84
CA PRO A 70 -6.64 -0.30 9.90
C PRO A 70 -6.70 1.14 10.45
N GLU A 71 -6.39 1.29 11.72
CA GLU A 71 -6.40 2.59 12.41
C GLU A 71 -5.15 3.42 12.07
N PRO A 72 -5.20 4.76 12.26
CA PRO A 72 -4.01 5.60 12.23
C PRO A 72 -2.88 5.05 13.09
N GLY A 73 -1.66 5.08 12.56
CA GLY A 73 -0.49 4.47 13.18
C GLY A 73 -0.24 3.02 12.75
N THR A 74 -1.17 2.33 12.10
CA THR A 74 -0.95 0.93 11.65
C THR A 74 0.09 0.85 10.53
N GLY A 75 0.93 -0.18 10.56
CA GLY A 75 1.85 -0.51 9.46
C GLY A 75 1.13 -1.21 8.30
N VAL A 76 1.27 -0.69 7.08
CA VAL A 76 0.61 -1.22 5.88
C VAL A 76 1.58 -1.43 4.73
N TRP A 77 1.34 -2.45 3.91
CA TRP A 77 2.03 -2.64 2.64
C TRP A 77 1.34 -1.85 1.54
N ILE A 78 2.12 -1.07 0.80
CA ILE A 78 1.68 -0.25 -0.32
C ILE A 78 2.31 -0.77 -1.61
N GLU A 79 1.50 -0.83 -2.66
CA GLU A 79 1.91 -1.03 -4.04
C GLU A 79 1.35 0.11 -4.90
N PHE A 80 1.71 0.11 -6.19
CA PHE A 80 1.30 1.14 -7.12
C PHE A 80 0.78 0.49 -8.40
N GLU A 81 -0.40 0.89 -8.86
CA GLU A 81 -1.00 0.36 -10.08
C GLU A 81 -0.06 0.59 -11.28
N GLY A 82 0.36 -0.49 -11.93
CA GLY A 82 1.36 -0.44 -13.00
C GLY A 82 2.70 0.18 -12.58
N GLY A 83 3.02 0.16 -11.28
CA GLY A 83 4.19 0.80 -10.68
C GLY A 83 4.11 2.33 -10.60
N HIS A 84 2.97 2.94 -10.91
CA HIS A 84 2.88 4.38 -11.04
C HIS A 84 2.56 5.06 -9.68
N PRO A 85 3.45 5.92 -9.14
CA PRO A 85 3.35 6.42 -7.75
C PRO A 85 2.08 7.23 -7.45
N ARG A 86 1.48 7.86 -8.48
CA ARG A 86 0.17 8.55 -8.39
C ARG A 86 -1.04 7.63 -8.15
N PHE A 87 -0.89 6.31 -8.26
CA PHE A 87 -1.98 5.34 -8.10
C PHE A 87 -1.64 4.31 -7.02
N PRO A 88 -1.51 4.74 -5.75
CA PRO A 88 -1.19 3.84 -4.64
C PRO A 88 -2.38 2.93 -4.29
N ILE A 89 -2.07 1.68 -3.93
CA ILE A 89 -3.01 0.72 -3.36
C ILE A 89 -2.47 0.18 -2.03
N TRP A 90 -3.34 -0.08 -1.05
CA TRP A 90 -2.97 -0.77 0.19
C TRP A 90 -3.36 -2.25 0.09
N VAL A 91 -2.42 -3.14 0.38
CA VAL A 91 -2.56 -4.60 0.08
C VAL A 91 -2.51 -5.48 1.32
N GLY A 92 -2.45 -4.89 2.51
CA GLY A 92 -2.41 -5.61 3.79
C GLY A 92 -1.66 -4.86 4.88
N CYS A 93 -1.65 -5.43 6.08
CA CYS A 93 -0.99 -4.87 7.25
C CYS A 93 0.25 -5.70 7.64
N PHE A 94 1.10 -5.11 8.48
CA PHE A 94 2.17 -5.83 9.17
C PHE A 94 2.27 -5.32 10.61
N TRP A 95 2.68 -6.21 11.51
CA TRP A 95 2.96 -5.82 12.89
C TRP A 95 4.28 -5.06 12.97
N LYS A 96 4.26 -3.87 13.55
CA LYS A 96 5.49 -3.24 14.04
C LYS A 96 5.97 -3.98 15.30
N LYS A 97 7.17 -3.63 15.75
CA LYS A 97 7.74 -4.19 16.97
C LYS A 97 6.81 -3.92 18.15
N GLY A 98 6.34 -5.00 18.78
CA GLY A 98 5.44 -4.94 19.94
C GLY A 98 3.94 -4.90 19.61
N GLU A 99 3.55 -4.95 18.34
CA GLU A 99 2.13 -4.93 17.93
C GLU A 99 1.55 -6.34 17.67
N LEU A 100 2.39 -7.38 17.67
CA LEU A 100 1.90 -8.76 17.51
C LEU A 100 0.96 -9.10 18.69
N PRO A 101 -0.23 -9.66 18.46
CA PRO A 101 -1.16 -10.02 19.53
C PRO A 101 -0.49 -10.90 20.58
N ALA A 102 -0.78 -10.63 21.86
CA ALA A 102 -0.18 -11.35 22.97
C ALA A 102 -0.52 -12.84 22.92
N GLU A 103 -1.68 -13.20 22.39
CA GLU A 103 -2.14 -14.58 22.25
C GLU A 103 -1.39 -15.36 21.16
N ALA A 104 -0.65 -14.68 20.28
CA ALA A 104 0.14 -15.30 19.22
C ALA A 104 1.49 -15.86 19.72
N GLU A 105 1.47 -16.57 20.84
CA GLU A 105 2.66 -17.17 21.49
C GLU A 105 3.11 -18.46 20.80
N GLY A 106 3.57 -18.35 19.55
CA GLY A 106 4.25 -19.44 18.85
C GLY A 106 3.62 -19.83 17.51
N PRO A 107 4.33 -20.65 16.73
CA PRO A 107 4.05 -20.87 15.30
C PRO A 107 2.77 -21.69 15.01
N SER A 108 2.16 -22.30 16.03
CA SER A 108 0.97 -23.15 15.88
C SER A 108 -0.34 -22.41 16.13
N ILE A 109 -0.30 -21.18 16.65
CA ILE A 109 -1.49 -20.39 16.97
C ILE A 109 -2.11 -19.85 15.67
N ARG A 110 -3.45 -19.89 15.59
CA ARG A 110 -4.26 -19.31 14.51
C ARG A 110 -5.35 -18.47 15.17
N LEU A 111 -5.36 -17.17 14.87
CA LEU A 111 -6.35 -16.19 15.34
C LEU A 111 -7.39 -15.91 14.24
#